data_AF-A0A7X0ZZQ1-F1
#
_entry.id   AF-A0A7X0ZZQ1-F1
#
_cell.length_a   1.000
_cell.length_b   1.000
_cell.length_c   1.000
_cell.angle_alpha   90.00
_cell.angle_beta   90.00
_cell.angle_gamma   90.00
#
_symmetry.space_group_name_H-M   'P 1'
#
loop_
_entity.id
_entity.type
_entity.pdbx_description
1 polymer ?
#
loop_
_entity_poly.entity_id
_entity_poly.type
_entity_poly.pdbx_seq_one_letter_code
_entity_poly.pdbx_strand_id
1 'polypeptide(L)'
;GEENYKYILEETDSLPVMPYTMYRKEQKRSYKKNVMHRDHWEYRAADDFFICPNQRKVNFQRYAYRTDRYGYVRDFKVYECEDCSDCPLRTQCTTAKSGKNRKIFYNPVWEELKHRARQSLTSETTATIYRQRKIDVEPVFGHVKALLGFTRFRLRGLPKVATEANLYFMANNMRKLARLACLYGKNTYPKS
;
A
#
# COMPACT_ATOMS: atom_id res chain seq x y z
N GLY A 1 4.39 -1.20 -6.44
CA GLY A 1 3.22 -1.72 -5.70
C GLY A 1 3.34 -3.21 -5.68
N GLU A 2 2.65 -3.89 -6.59
CA GLU A 2 2.83 -5.32 -6.90
C GLU A 2 4.31 -5.72 -7.04
N GLU A 3 5.05 -5.01 -7.89
CA GLU A 3 6.50 -5.17 -8.08
C GLU A 3 7.28 -5.26 -6.77
N ASN A 4 7.03 -4.36 -5.81
CA ASN A 4 7.77 -4.36 -4.54
C ASN A 4 7.48 -5.60 -3.70
N TYR A 5 6.23 -6.08 -3.71
CA TYR A 5 5.87 -7.29 -2.96
C TYR A 5 6.43 -8.53 -3.64
N LYS A 6 6.38 -8.60 -4.98
CA LYS A 6 7.05 -9.66 -5.73
C LYS A 6 8.54 -9.69 -5.43
N TYR A 7 9.23 -8.56 -5.55
CA TYR A 7 10.65 -8.45 -5.25
C TYR A 7 10.98 -8.96 -3.85
N ILE A 8 10.24 -8.55 -2.81
CA ILE A 8 10.50 -9.03 -1.45
C ILE A 8 10.29 -10.56 -1.34
N LEU A 9 9.23 -11.10 -1.94
CA LEU A 9 8.91 -12.52 -1.80
C LEU A 9 9.75 -13.44 -2.69
N GLU A 10 10.23 -12.95 -3.83
CA GLU A 10 10.91 -13.73 -4.86
C GLU A 10 12.44 -13.55 -4.80
N GLU A 11 12.92 -12.34 -4.44
CA GLU A 11 14.35 -11.98 -4.48
C GLU A 11 14.98 -11.85 -3.09
N THR A 12 14.19 -12.00 -2.01
CA THR A 12 14.71 -11.86 -0.65
C THR A 12 14.14 -12.93 0.28
N ASP A 13 14.89 -13.33 1.30
CA ASP A 13 14.42 -14.23 2.36
C ASP A 13 13.56 -13.51 3.42
N SER A 14 12.93 -12.39 3.05
CA SER A 14 12.24 -11.50 3.99
C SER A 14 10.72 -11.59 3.86
N LEU A 15 10.03 -11.46 5.00
CA LEU A 15 8.58 -11.32 5.02
C LEU A 15 8.17 -9.85 4.83
N PRO A 16 7.20 -9.56 3.93
CA PRO A 16 6.73 -8.20 3.69
C PRO A 16 5.84 -7.71 4.84
N VAL A 17 6.45 -7.18 5.90
CA VAL A 17 5.74 -6.51 7.01
C VAL A 17 5.46 -5.04 6.67
N MET A 18 4.65 -4.83 5.63
CA MET A 18 4.30 -3.51 5.12
C MET A 18 2.85 -3.47 4.62
N PRO A 19 2.11 -2.38 4.87
CA PRO A 19 0.76 -2.22 4.35
C PRO A 19 0.77 -1.84 2.87
N TYR A 20 -0.14 -2.40 2.08
CA TYR A 20 -0.43 -1.90 0.74
C TYR A 20 -1.32 -0.66 0.83
N THR A 21 -1.39 0.11 -0.25
CA THR A 21 -1.99 1.46 -0.29
C THR A 21 -3.41 1.53 0.28
N MET A 22 -4.23 0.51 0.02
CA MET A 22 -5.63 0.46 0.46
C MET A 22 -5.82 -0.14 1.86
N TYR A 23 -4.80 -0.75 2.47
CA TYR A 23 -4.92 -1.50 3.73
C TYR A 23 -5.60 -0.69 4.85
N ARG A 24 -5.15 0.55 5.09
CA ARG A 24 -5.76 1.42 6.12
C ARG A 24 -7.15 1.93 5.73
N LYS A 25 -7.42 2.12 4.43
CA LYS A 25 -8.72 2.60 3.93
C LYS A 25 -9.78 1.53 4.05
N GLU A 26 -9.44 0.29 3.75
CA GLU A 26 -10.31 -0.89 3.84
C GLU A 26 -10.83 -1.13 5.26
N GLN A 27 -10.08 -0.70 6.28
CA GLN A 27 -10.48 -0.83 7.69
C GLN A 27 -11.55 0.17 8.12
N LYS A 28 -11.73 1.29 7.40
CA LYS A 28 -12.69 2.34 7.78
C LYS A 28 -14.14 1.86 7.63
N ARG A 29 -15.02 2.27 8.55
CA ARG A 29 -16.46 1.92 8.53
C ARG A 29 -17.13 2.32 7.22
N SER A 30 -16.80 3.49 6.67
CA SER A 30 -17.36 3.97 5.40
C SER A 30 -16.99 3.08 4.21
N TYR A 31 -15.78 2.52 4.21
CA TYR A 31 -15.37 1.57 3.18
C TYR A 31 -16.15 0.27 3.32
N LYS A 32 -16.12 -0.35 4.50
CA LYS A 32 -16.80 -1.64 4.77
C LYS A 32 -18.31 -1.64 4.47
N LYS A 33 -18.97 -0.50 4.63
CA LYS A 33 -20.41 -0.35 4.32
C LYS A 33 -20.71 -0.09 2.84
N ASN A 34 -19.71 0.23 2.03
CA ASN A 34 -19.92 0.60 0.64
C ASN A 34 -20.05 -0.65 -0.25
N VAL A 35 -21.29 -1.07 -0.49
CA VAL A 35 -21.63 -2.21 -1.36
C VAL A 35 -21.20 -2.02 -2.82
N MET A 36 -20.95 -0.78 -3.26
CA MET A 36 -20.53 -0.50 -4.63
C MET A 36 -19.06 -0.87 -4.89
N HIS A 37 -18.27 -1.11 -3.84
CA HIS A 37 -16.89 -1.53 -3.99
C HIS A 37 -16.83 -3.00 -4.41
N ARG A 38 -16.08 -3.28 -5.48
CA ARG A 38 -15.93 -4.64 -6.04
C ARG A 38 -15.52 -5.67 -4.99
N ASP A 39 -14.66 -5.30 -4.05
CA ASP A 39 -14.15 -6.21 -3.02
C ASP A 39 -15.25 -6.74 -2.08
N HIS A 40 -16.47 -6.20 -2.14
CA HIS A 40 -17.64 -6.71 -1.42
C HIS A 40 -18.61 -7.50 -2.31
N TRP A 41 -18.26 -7.73 -3.57
CA TRP A 41 -19.07 -8.48 -4.52
C TRP A 41 -18.74 -9.96 -4.40
N GLU A 42 -19.77 -10.80 -4.50
CA GLU A 42 -19.58 -12.24 -4.53
C GLU A 42 -18.89 -12.63 -5.84
N TYR A 43 -17.81 -13.41 -5.73
CA TYR A 43 -17.11 -13.99 -6.86
C TYR A 43 -17.40 -15.48 -6.91
N ARG A 44 -17.98 -15.96 -8.02
CA ARG A 44 -18.25 -17.38 -8.26
C ARG A 44 -17.13 -17.97 -9.09
N ALA A 45 -16.22 -18.67 -8.40
CA ALA A 45 -15.02 -19.23 -9.02
C ALA A 45 -15.31 -20.31 -10.06
N ALA A 46 -16.39 -21.09 -9.89
CA ALA A 46 -16.76 -22.18 -10.81
C ALA A 46 -17.06 -21.68 -12.24
N ASP A 47 -17.72 -20.53 -12.35
CA ASP A 47 -18.20 -19.96 -13.61
C ASP A 47 -17.44 -18.68 -14.03
N ASP A 48 -16.43 -18.28 -13.26
CA ASP A 48 -15.61 -17.06 -13.46
C ASP A 48 -16.43 -15.77 -13.68
N PHE A 49 -17.30 -15.43 -12.72
CA PHE A 49 -18.03 -14.16 -12.72
C PHE A 49 -18.21 -13.54 -11.33
N PHE A 50 -18.46 -12.24 -11.30
CA PHE A 50 -18.90 -11.53 -10.09
C PHE A 50 -20.41 -11.24 -10.12
N ILE A 51 -21.01 -11.11 -8.96
CA ILE A 51 -22.39 -10.63 -8.79
C ILE A 51 -22.36 -9.19 -8.31
N CYS A 52 -22.92 -8.27 -9.09
CA CYS A 52 -23.01 -6.87 -8.70
C CYS A 52 -24.11 -6.64 -7.63
N PRO A 53 -24.16 -5.46 -6.97
CA PRO A 53 -25.17 -5.16 -5.94
C PRO A 53 -26.60 -5.18 -6.47
N ASN A 54 -26.79 -5.04 -7.78
CA ASN A 54 -28.08 -5.15 -8.46
C ASN A 54 -28.40 -6.58 -8.93
N GLN A 55 -27.71 -7.60 -8.39
CA GLN A 55 -27.89 -9.03 -8.71
C GLN A 55 -27.67 -9.42 -10.18
N ARG A 56 -26.98 -8.56 -10.95
CA ARG A 56 -26.60 -8.83 -12.34
C ARG A 56 -25.22 -9.46 -12.43
N LYS A 57 -25.02 -10.34 -13.41
CA LYS A 57 -23.74 -11.01 -13.64
C LYS A 57 -22.72 -10.06 -14.27
N VAL A 58 -21.48 -10.18 -13.82
CA VAL A 58 -20.32 -9.46 -14.34
C VAL A 58 -19.32 -10.48 -14.82
N ASN A 59 -19.46 -10.83 -16.09
CA ASN A 59 -18.77 -11.96 -16.71
C ASN A 59 -17.35 -11.59 -17.12
N PHE A 60 -16.47 -12.59 -17.07
CA PHE A 60 -15.16 -12.47 -17.68
C PHE A 60 -15.31 -12.15 -19.18
N GLN A 61 -14.50 -11.22 -19.67
CA GLN A 61 -14.48 -10.81 -21.07
C GLN A 61 -13.16 -11.19 -21.74
N ARG A 62 -12.05 -10.76 -21.14
CA ARG A 62 -10.71 -10.93 -21.73
C ARG A 62 -9.60 -10.67 -20.72
N TYR A 63 -8.41 -11.11 -21.09
CA TYR A 63 -7.17 -10.64 -20.47
C TYR A 63 -6.77 -9.25 -21.00
N ALA A 64 -6.05 -8.50 -20.17
CA ALA A 64 -5.48 -7.21 -20.50
C ALA A 64 -4.15 -7.01 -19.77
N TYR A 65 -3.22 -6.36 -20.45
CA TYR A 65 -1.91 -6.02 -19.92
C TYR A 65 -1.82 -4.52 -19.73
N ARG A 66 -1.17 -4.07 -18.65
CA ARG A 66 -0.81 -2.66 -18.48
C ARG A 66 0.63 -2.54 -18.03
N THR A 67 1.39 -1.78 -18.80
CA THR A 67 2.75 -1.38 -18.46
C THR A 67 2.69 -0.03 -17.77
N ASP A 68 3.39 0.12 -16.64
CA ASP A 68 3.56 1.44 -16.02
C ASP A 68 4.70 2.24 -16.65
N ARG A 69 4.90 3.47 -16.14
CA ARG A 69 5.95 4.38 -16.61
C ARG A 69 7.36 3.79 -16.50
N TYR A 70 7.57 2.84 -15.60
CA TYR A 70 8.87 2.25 -15.30
C TYR A 70 9.10 0.92 -16.04
N GLY A 71 8.16 0.52 -16.91
CA GLY A 71 8.27 -0.71 -17.71
C GLY A 71 7.71 -1.95 -17.05
N TYR A 72 7.16 -1.85 -15.83
CA TYR A 72 6.61 -3.01 -15.14
C TYR A 72 5.23 -3.38 -15.70
N VAL A 73 5.09 -4.63 -16.16
CA VAL A 73 3.87 -5.17 -16.77
C VAL A 73 3.00 -5.86 -15.72
N ARG A 74 1.70 -5.58 -15.76
CA ARG A 74 0.68 -6.19 -14.89
C ARG A 74 -0.41 -6.87 -15.71
N ASP A 75 -0.81 -8.04 -15.23
CA ASP A 75 -1.85 -8.86 -15.83
C ASP A 75 -3.20 -8.60 -15.18
N PHE A 76 -4.23 -8.38 -16.00
CA PHE A 76 -5.59 -8.16 -15.54
C PHE A 76 -6.56 -9.07 -16.28
N LYS A 77 -7.48 -9.65 -15.52
CA LYS A 77 -8.76 -10.13 -16.05
C LYS A 77 -9.75 -8.96 -16.10
N VAL A 78 -10.36 -8.75 -17.25
CA VAL A 78 -11.38 -7.73 -17.45
C VAL A 78 -12.75 -8.39 -17.39
N TYR A 79 -13.60 -7.89 -16.50
CA TYR A 79 -14.98 -8.31 -16.33
C TYR A 79 -15.92 -7.17 -16.74
N GLU A 80 -17.06 -7.51 -17.31
CA GLU A 80 -18.09 -6.55 -17.72
C GLU A 80 -19.48 -7.02 -17.29
N CYS A 81 -20.25 -6.08 -16.74
CA CYS A 81 -21.63 -6.34 -16.38
C CYS A 81 -22.46 -6.63 -17.63
N GLU A 82 -23.40 -7.56 -17.55
CA GLU A 82 -24.26 -7.95 -18.68
C GLU A 82 -25.08 -6.77 -19.22
N ASP A 83 -25.74 -6.02 -18.34
CA ASP A 83 -26.47 -4.81 -18.68
C ASP A 83 -26.46 -3.82 -17.51
N CYS A 84 -26.31 -2.53 -17.81
CA CYS A 84 -26.38 -1.43 -16.86
C CYS A 84 -27.27 -0.27 -17.36
N SER A 85 -28.05 -0.46 -18.43
CA SER A 85 -28.80 0.61 -19.09
C SER A 85 -29.88 1.19 -18.16
N ASP A 86 -30.69 0.33 -17.55
CA ASP A 86 -31.79 0.71 -16.66
C ASP A 86 -31.50 0.37 -15.18
N CYS A 87 -30.23 0.45 -14.78
CA CYS A 87 -29.84 0.09 -13.42
C CYS A 87 -30.11 1.25 -12.43
N PRO A 88 -30.95 1.07 -11.39
CA PRO A 88 -31.26 2.13 -10.42
C PRO A 88 -30.04 2.54 -9.59
N LEU A 89 -29.06 1.65 -9.46
CA LEU A 89 -27.82 1.89 -8.72
C LEU A 89 -26.72 2.55 -9.58
N ARG A 90 -26.98 2.82 -10.87
CA ARG A 90 -25.96 3.26 -11.84
C ARG A 90 -25.18 4.50 -11.36
N THR A 91 -25.88 5.51 -10.86
CA THR A 91 -25.29 6.79 -10.41
C THR A 91 -24.25 6.61 -9.29
N GLN A 92 -24.45 5.62 -8.43
CA GLN A 92 -23.53 5.29 -7.32
C GLN A 92 -22.50 4.22 -7.72
N CYS A 93 -22.82 3.40 -8.72
CA CYS A 93 -22.08 2.22 -9.11
C CYS A 93 -21.00 2.51 -10.15
N THR A 94 -21.24 3.39 -11.14
CA THR A 94 -20.29 3.61 -12.23
C THR A 94 -20.32 5.04 -12.77
N THR A 95 -19.14 5.52 -13.16
CA THR A 95 -18.97 6.79 -13.89
C THR A 95 -18.94 6.61 -15.40
N ALA A 96 -19.19 5.39 -15.91
CA ALA A 96 -19.23 5.12 -17.34
C ALA A 96 -20.37 5.90 -18.02
N LYS A 97 -20.10 6.39 -19.24
CA LYS A 97 -21.10 7.09 -20.08
C LYS A 97 -22.38 6.26 -20.20
N SER A 98 -23.54 6.92 -20.27
CA SER A 98 -24.83 6.26 -20.49
C SER A 98 -24.76 5.30 -21.70
N GLY A 99 -25.40 4.14 -21.60
CA GLY A 99 -25.30 3.06 -22.60
C GLY A 99 -24.04 2.20 -22.53
N LYS A 100 -23.12 2.45 -21.59
CA LYS A 100 -21.98 1.54 -21.31
C LYS A 100 -22.14 0.78 -20.01
N ASN A 101 -21.69 -0.47 -20.02
CA ASN A 101 -21.70 -1.35 -18.86
C ASN A 101 -20.51 -1.08 -17.93
N ARG A 102 -20.68 -1.39 -16.64
CA ARG A 102 -19.60 -1.30 -15.66
C ARG A 102 -18.55 -2.37 -15.97
N LYS A 103 -17.30 -1.93 -16.14
CA LYS A 103 -16.13 -2.79 -16.32
C LYS A 103 -15.27 -2.82 -15.06
N ILE A 104 -14.72 -3.98 -14.76
CA ILE A 104 -13.82 -4.20 -13.64
C ILE A 104 -12.52 -4.80 -14.14
N PHE A 105 -11.42 -4.31 -13.59
CA PHE A 105 -10.09 -4.88 -13.78
C PHE A 105 -9.72 -5.62 -12.50
N TYR A 106 -9.48 -6.91 -12.62
CA TYR A 106 -9.11 -7.80 -11.53
C TYR A 106 -7.70 -8.32 -11.79
N ASN A 107 -6.79 -8.11 -10.86
CA ASN A 107 -5.43 -8.60 -10.94
C ASN A 107 -5.27 -9.72 -9.91
N PRO A 108 -5.27 -11.00 -10.33
CA PRO A 108 -5.22 -12.13 -9.40
C PRO A 108 -3.95 -12.14 -8.56
N VAL A 109 -2.80 -11.84 -9.20
CA VAL A 109 -1.49 -11.79 -8.55
C VAL A 109 -1.48 -10.74 -7.45
N TRP A 110 -1.99 -9.55 -7.73
CA TRP A 110 -2.05 -8.48 -6.74
C TRP A 110 -3.02 -8.79 -5.58
N GLU A 111 -4.16 -9.43 -5.85
CA GLU A 111 -5.08 -9.84 -4.79
C GLU A 111 -4.45 -10.89 -3.85
N GLU A 112 -3.72 -11.85 -4.41
CA GLU A 112 -2.97 -12.84 -3.62
C GLU A 112 -1.86 -12.18 -2.77
N LEU A 113 -1.09 -11.26 -3.36
CA LEU A 113 -0.06 -10.51 -2.62
C LEU A 113 -0.67 -9.67 -1.49
N LYS A 114 -1.84 -9.05 -1.71
CA LYS A 114 -2.58 -8.35 -0.65
C LYS A 114 -3.03 -9.32 0.45
N HIS A 115 -3.49 -10.51 0.09
CA HIS A 115 -3.90 -11.52 1.06
C HIS A 115 -2.73 -11.94 1.95
N ARG A 116 -1.58 -12.28 1.37
CA ARG A 116 -0.35 -12.56 2.11
C ARG A 116 0.08 -11.40 3.00
N ALA A 117 0.06 -10.17 2.48
CA ALA A 117 0.38 -8.97 3.24
C ALA A 117 -0.55 -8.77 4.45
N ARG A 118 -1.87 -9.04 4.30
CA ARG A 118 -2.81 -8.99 5.43
C ARG A 118 -2.46 -10.03 6.48
N GLN A 119 -2.24 -11.28 6.08
CA GLN A 119 -1.85 -12.36 6.99
C GLN A 119 -0.57 -12.02 7.76
N SER A 120 0.44 -11.50 7.06
CA SER A 120 1.69 -11.04 7.67
C SER A 120 1.48 -9.85 8.60
N LEU A 121 0.50 -8.97 8.38
CA LEU A 121 0.25 -7.84 9.29
C LEU A 121 -0.65 -8.20 10.48
N THR A 122 -1.40 -9.30 10.40
CA THR A 122 -2.28 -9.79 11.47
C THR A 122 -1.61 -10.79 12.41
N SER A 123 -0.54 -11.46 11.99
CA SER A 123 0.23 -12.35 12.86
C SER A 123 0.81 -11.58 14.05
N GLU A 124 0.80 -12.20 15.24
CA GLU A 124 1.12 -11.53 16.51
C GLU A 124 2.56 -10.98 16.56
N THR A 125 3.52 -11.75 16.06
CA THR A 125 4.95 -11.41 16.04
C THR A 125 5.20 -10.20 15.13
N THR A 126 4.74 -10.29 13.88
CA THR A 126 4.93 -9.27 12.86
C THR A 126 4.06 -8.03 13.07
N ALA A 127 2.88 -8.16 13.66
CA ALA A 127 2.07 -7.02 14.10
C ALA A 127 2.79 -6.20 15.16
N THR A 128 3.50 -6.86 16.08
CA THR A 128 4.32 -6.18 17.09
C THR A 128 5.49 -5.44 16.46
N ILE A 129 6.23 -6.07 15.54
CA ILE A 129 7.28 -5.41 14.76
C ILE A 129 6.72 -4.19 14.00
N TYR A 130 5.57 -4.34 13.35
CA TYR A 130 4.93 -3.25 12.62
C TYR A 130 4.52 -2.08 13.53
N ARG A 131 3.99 -2.37 14.73
CA ARG A 131 3.68 -1.33 15.73
C ARG A 131 4.94 -0.64 16.21
N GLN A 132 6.00 -1.39 16.49
CA GLN A 132 7.28 -0.87 16.96
C GLN A 132 7.92 0.08 15.92
N ARG A 133 7.82 -0.23 14.63
CA ARG A 133 8.29 0.67 13.54
C ARG A 133 7.66 2.07 13.60
N LYS A 134 6.41 2.21 14.05
CA LYS A 134 5.78 3.53 14.21
C LYS A 134 6.44 4.37 15.30
N ILE A 135 7.01 3.72 16.31
CA ILE A 135 7.67 4.38 17.44
C ILE A 135 9.13 4.68 17.08
N ASP A 136 9.82 3.74 16.45
CA ASP A 136 11.27 3.87 16.25
C ASP A 136 11.62 4.57 14.94
N VAL A 137 10.91 4.25 13.86
CA VAL A 137 11.29 4.62 12.49
C VAL A 137 10.58 5.89 12.04
N GLU A 138 9.27 6.01 12.27
CA GLU A 138 8.50 7.19 11.83
C GLU A 138 9.03 8.51 12.44
N PRO A 139 9.44 8.58 13.74
CA PRO A 139 10.01 9.81 14.30
C PRO A 139 11.37 10.16 13.72
N VAL A 140 12.19 9.17 13.32
CA VAL A 140 13.47 9.43 12.65
C VAL A 140 13.23 10.14 11.32
N PHE A 141 12.30 9.65 10.51
CA PHE A 141 11.94 10.32 9.26
C PHE A 141 11.29 11.69 9.48
N GLY A 142 10.42 11.83 10.50
CA GLY A 142 9.84 13.11 10.88
C GLY A 142 10.90 14.12 11.29
N HIS A 143 11.88 13.72 12.09
CA HIS A 143 13.01 14.53 12.50
C HIS A 143 13.91 14.93 11.33
N VAL A 144 14.29 13.99 10.46
CA VAL A 144 15.09 14.29 9.27
C VAL A 144 14.38 15.33 8.40
N LYS A 145 13.06 15.19 8.19
CA LYS A 145 12.27 16.17 7.42
C LYS A 145 12.19 17.54 8.11
N ALA A 146 11.81 17.57 9.38
CA ALA A 146 11.53 18.82 10.09
C ALA A 146 12.80 19.59 10.49
N LEU A 147 13.86 18.87 10.86
CA LEU A 147 15.08 19.47 11.44
C LEU A 147 16.20 19.65 10.41
N LEU A 148 16.34 18.70 9.48
CA LEU A 148 17.34 18.79 8.41
C LEU A 148 16.76 19.39 7.13
N GLY A 149 15.47 19.77 7.12
CA GLY A 149 14.78 20.33 5.97
C GLY A 149 14.71 19.37 4.77
N PHE A 150 14.89 18.07 5.01
CA PHE A 150 14.97 17.10 3.93
C PHE A 150 13.59 16.86 3.33
N THR A 151 13.34 17.45 2.15
CA THR A 151 12.08 17.30 1.42
C THR A 151 12.23 16.50 0.13
N ARG A 152 13.43 16.52 -0.47
CA ARG A 152 13.78 15.82 -1.71
C ARG A 152 15.28 15.56 -1.79
N PHE A 153 15.66 14.50 -2.48
CA PHE A 153 17.05 14.27 -2.88
C PHE A 153 17.48 15.30 -3.92
N ARG A 154 18.71 15.80 -3.78
CA ARG A 154 19.34 16.73 -4.72
C ARG A 154 20.06 15.99 -5.85
N LEU A 155 20.63 14.82 -5.54
CA LEU A 155 21.38 14.03 -6.50
C LEU A 155 20.48 13.06 -7.27
N ARG A 156 20.94 12.66 -8.47
CA ARG A 156 20.26 11.68 -9.33
C ARG A 156 21.13 10.44 -9.51
N GLY A 157 20.49 9.28 -9.62
CA GLY A 157 21.12 7.96 -9.71
C GLY A 157 21.25 7.29 -8.35
N LEU A 158 20.95 5.99 -8.30
CA LEU A 158 20.89 5.19 -7.06
C LEU A 158 22.13 5.35 -6.17
N PRO A 159 23.38 5.28 -6.69
CA PRO A 159 24.56 5.42 -5.84
C PRO A 159 24.64 6.80 -5.16
N LYS A 160 24.37 7.87 -5.90
CA LYS A 160 24.45 9.25 -5.37
C LYS A 160 23.33 9.54 -4.38
N VAL A 161 22.12 9.05 -4.67
CA VAL A 161 20.96 9.15 -3.77
C VAL A 161 21.23 8.39 -2.47
N ALA A 162 21.86 7.21 -2.54
CA ALA A 162 22.24 6.45 -1.36
C ALA A 162 23.26 7.22 -0.49
N THR A 163 24.28 7.84 -1.10
CA THR A 163 25.23 8.69 -0.37
C THR A 163 24.53 9.85 0.33
N GLU A 164 23.63 10.55 -0.35
CA GLU A 164 22.87 11.66 0.22
C GLU A 164 22.00 11.19 1.41
N ALA A 165 21.31 10.06 1.28
CA ALA A 165 20.54 9.45 2.37
C ALA A 165 21.42 9.12 3.59
N ASN A 166 22.60 8.53 3.35
CA ASN A 166 23.54 8.17 4.41
C ASN A 166 24.03 9.39 5.20
N LEU A 167 24.29 10.52 4.51
CA LEU A 167 24.67 11.78 5.17
C LEU A 167 23.54 12.29 6.10
N TYR A 168 22.28 12.26 5.66
CA TYR A 168 21.15 12.67 6.49
C TYR A 168 20.99 11.79 7.73
N PHE A 169 21.10 10.47 7.58
CA PHE A 169 20.99 9.56 8.70
C PHE A 169 22.17 9.70 9.68
N MET A 170 23.38 9.91 9.17
CA MET A 170 24.57 10.16 10.00
C MET A 170 24.41 11.45 10.80
N ALA A 171 23.98 12.55 10.19
CA ALA A 171 23.72 13.80 10.89
C ALA A 171 22.67 13.65 12.00
N ASN A 172 21.59 12.90 11.73
CA ASN A 172 20.57 12.59 12.72
C ASN A 172 21.11 11.73 13.88
N ASN A 173 21.99 10.76 13.60
CA ASN A 173 22.63 9.93 14.62
C ASN A 173 23.59 10.77 15.49
N MET A 174 24.42 11.61 14.89
CA MET A 174 25.31 12.54 15.63
C MET A 174 24.52 13.45 16.57
N ARG A 175 23.38 13.97 16.13
CA ARG A 175 22.48 14.78 16.98
C ARG A 175 21.91 13.99 18.15
N LYS A 176 21.51 12.72 17.94
CA LYS A 176 21.05 11.85 19.04
C LYS A 176 22.17 11.64 20.07
N LEU A 177 23.39 11.36 19.61
CA LEU A 177 24.56 11.20 20.48
C LEU A 177 24.85 12.46 21.29
N ALA A 178 24.85 13.64 20.67
CA ALA A 178 25.06 14.91 21.37
C ALA A 178 24.01 15.17 22.45
N ARG A 179 22.73 14.86 22.17
CA ARG A 179 21.64 14.97 23.17
C ARG A 179 21.84 14.03 24.34
N LEU A 180 22.22 12.76 24.08
CA LEU A 180 22.52 11.80 25.15
C LEU A 180 23.68 12.30 25.99
N ALA A 181 24.77 12.76 25.37
CA ALA A 181 25.93 13.30 26.09
C ALA A 181 25.55 14.48 27.00
N CYS A 182 24.71 15.43 26.54
CA CYS A 182 24.22 16.51 27.39
C CYS A 182 23.34 16.05 28.56
N LEU A 183 22.54 14.98 28.39
CA LEU A 183 21.70 14.45 29.46
C LEU A 183 22.52 13.72 30.52
N TYR A 184 23.47 12.88 30.09
CA TYR A 184 24.37 12.17 31.01
C TYR A 184 25.36 13.13 31.71
N GLY A 185 25.84 14.17 31.02
CA GLY A 185 26.71 15.19 31.62
C GLY A 185 26.03 16.15 32.60
N LYS A 186 24.68 16.19 32.67
CA LYS A 186 23.93 16.94 33.68
C LYS A 186 23.70 16.17 34.98
N ASN A 187 23.96 14.86 35.00
CA ASN A 187 23.73 14.00 36.16
C ASN A 187 24.99 13.75 37.02
N THR A 188 26.10 14.45 36.72
CA THR A 188 27.41 14.23 37.35
C THR A 188 27.93 15.40 38.18
N TYR A 189 27.10 16.42 38.46
CA TYR A 189 27.49 17.48 39.40
C TYR A 189 26.55 17.46 40.63
N PRO A 190 27.07 17.17 41.84
CA PRO A 190 26.31 17.41 43.06
C PRO A 190 26.06 18.91 43.17
N LYS A 191 24.81 19.28 43.47
CA LYS A 191 24.48 20.65 43.88
C LYS A 191 25.23 20.91 45.19
N SER A 192 26.24 21.78 45.13
CA SER A 192 26.86 22.43 46.29
C SER A 192 25.90 23.40 46.95
#